data_AF-A0A7X1FXB5-F1
#
_entry.id   AF-A0A7X1FXB5-F1
#
_cell.length_a   1.000
_cell.length_b   1.000
_cell.length_c   1.000
_cell.angle_alpha   90.00
_cell.angle_beta   90.00
_cell.angle_gamma   90.00
#
_symmetry.space_group_name_H-M   'P 1'
#
loop_
_entity.id
_entity.type
_entity.pdbx_description
1 polymer ?
#
loop_
_entity_poly.entity_id
_entity_poly.type
_entity_poly.pdbx_seq_one_letter_code
_entity_poly.pdbx_strand_id
1 'polypeptide(L)' 'MTAPARITQADMERAAKAVKAADFQRARIIMDFAHSRIEVIIGEQQGDSPAERNPWDDE' A
#
# COMPACT_ATOMS: atom_id res chain seq x y z
N MET A 1 6.39 18.45 -18.77
CA MET A 1 5.68 18.37 -17.48
C MET A 1 4.80 17.13 -17.55
N THR A 2 5.25 16.00 -17.01
CA THR A 2 4.44 14.76 -17.00
C THR A 2 3.48 14.83 -15.82
N ALA A 3 2.21 14.47 -16.05
CA ALA A 3 1.21 14.47 -14.99
C ALA A 3 1.67 13.57 -13.82
N PRO A 4 1.36 13.93 -12.56
CA PRO A 4 1.67 13.09 -11.41
C PRO A 4 1.05 11.69 -11.62
N ALA A 5 1.82 10.65 -11.33
CA ALA A 5 1.33 9.28 -11.40
C ALA A 5 0.17 9.13 -10.41
N ARG A 6 -1.04 8.91 -10.94
CA ARG A 6 -2.23 8.64 -10.14
C ARG A 6 -2.39 7.15 -10.03
N ILE A 7 -2.35 6.64 -8.81
CA ILE A 7 -2.74 5.26 -8.52
C ILE A 7 -4.26 5.18 -8.63
N THR A 8 -4.74 4.26 -9.46
CA THR A 8 -6.16 4.03 -9.72
C THR A 8 -6.60 2.69 -9.15
N GLN A 9 -7.91 2.45 -9.13
CA GLN A 9 -8.46 1.16 -8.75
C GLN A 9 -7.94 0.01 -9.65
N ALA A 10 -7.73 0.26 -10.94
CA ALA A 10 -7.16 -0.74 -11.86
C ALA A 10 -5.75 -1.16 -11.46
N ASP A 11 -4.97 -0.27 -10.83
CA ASP A 11 -3.63 -0.60 -10.33
C ASP A 11 -3.71 -1.53 -9.10
N MET A 12 -4.65 -1.27 -8.19
CA MET A 12 -4.89 -2.14 -7.04
C MET A 12 -5.33 -3.55 -7.47
N GLU A 13 -6.23 -3.64 -8.44
CA GLU A 13 -6.68 -4.94 -8.97
C GLU A 13 -5.53 -5.71 -9.62
N ARG A 14 -4.65 -5.03 -10.37
CA ARG A 14 -3.48 -5.66 -10.98
C ARG A 14 -2.51 -6.15 -9.91
N ALA A 15 -2.24 -5.37 -8.87
CA ALA A 15 -1.40 -5.77 -7.75
C ALA A 15 -1.96 -7.02 -7.04
N ALA A 16 -3.25 -7.03 -6.71
CA ALA A 16 -3.91 -8.17 -6.07
C ALA A 16 -3.88 -9.44 -6.93
N LYS A 17 -4.12 -9.32 -8.24
CA LYS A 17 -4.05 -10.45 -9.19
C LYS A 17 -2.63 -11.01 -9.28
N ALA A 18 -1.61 -10.15 -9.32
CA ALA A 18 -0.22 -10.57 -9.37
C ALA A 18 0.20 -11.32 -8.09
N VAL A 19 -0.19 -10.80 -6.92
CA VAL A 19 0.08 -11.46 -5.62
C VAL A 19 -0.58 -12.82 -5.54
N LYS A 20 -1.85 -12.93 -5.98
CA LYS A 20 -2.55 -14.21 -6.06
C LYS A 20 -1.90 -15.18 -7.05
N ALA A 21 -1.48 -14.71 -8.23
CA ALA A 21 -0.83 -15.54 -9.23
C ALA A 21 0.53 -16.08 -8.77
N ALA A 22 1.22 -15.35 -7.89
CA ALA A 22 2.45 -15.76 -7.25
C ALA A 22 2.24 -16.60 -5.97
N ASP A 23 0.98 -16.95 -5.65
CA ASP A 23 0.58 -17.75 -4.48
C ASP A 23 1.01 -17.17 -3.12
N PHE A 24 1.12 -15.84 -3.04
CA PHE A 24 1.38 -15.16 -1.78
C PHE A 24 0.06 -14.83 -1.07
N GLN A 25 -0.05 -15.21 0.20
CA GLN A 25 -1.20 -14.83 1.04
C GLN A 25 -1.09 -13.39 1.57
N ARG A 26 0.13 -12.90 1.74
CA ARG A 26 0.45 -11.55 2.23
C ARG A 26 1.56 -10.95 1.39
N ALA A 27 1.44 -9.68 1.05
CA ALA A 27 2.47 -8.96 0.30
C ALA A 27 2.51 -7.49 0.71
N ARG A 28 3.72 -6.93 0.76
CA ARG A 28 3.97 -5.49 0.91
C ARG A 28 4.76 -5.02 -0.28
N ILE A 29 4.13 -4.24 -1.14
CA ILE A 29 4.75 -3.66 -2.34
C ILE A 29 5.15 -2.23 -1.99
N ILE A 30 6.44 -1.95 -1.96
CA ILE A 30 6.99 -0.64 -1.63
C ILE A 30 7.43 0.03 -2.92
N MET A 31 6.84 1.17 -3.22
CA MET A 31 7.28 2.07 -4.27
C MET A 31 7.96 3.26 -3.60
N ASP A 32 9.29 3.25 -3.62
CA ASP A 32 10.12 4.32 -3.05
C ASP A 32 10.53 5.30 -4.14
N PHE A 33 10.00 6.51 -4.05
CA PHE A 33 10.30 7.61 -4.97
C PHE A 33 11.16 8.65 -4.25
N ALA A 34 11.85 9.49 -5.02
CA ALA A 34 12.79 10.48 -4.49
C ALA A 34 12.23 11.40 -3.38
N HIS A 35 10.91 11.63 -3.35
CA HIS A 35 10.24 12.50 -2.38
C HIS A 35 8.98 11.89 -1.76
N SER A 36 8.67 10.63 -2.06
CA SER A 36 7.45 10.00 -1.58
C SER A 36 7.60 8.50 -1.55
N ARG A 37 6.90 7.86 -0.62
CA ARG A 37 6.83 6.40 -0.52
C ARG A 37 5.38 5.99 -0.56
N ILE A 38 5.07 4.99 -1.38
CA ILE A 38 3.73 4.40 -1.47
C ILE A 38 3.85 2.93 -1.11
N GLU A 39 3.01 2.48 -0.18
CA GLU A 39 2.94 1.09 0.24
C GLU A 39 1.58 0.49 -0.13
N VAL A 40 1.61 -0.64 -0.84
CA VAL A 40 0.41 -1.44 -1.10
C VAL A 40 0.53 -2.71 -0.27
N ILE A 41 -0.31 -2.82 0.75
CA ILE A 41 -0.32 -3.94 1.69
C ILE A 41 -1.52 -4.82 1.39
N ILE A 42 -1.27 -6.09 1.08
CA ILE A 42 -2.27 -7.08 0.70
C ILE A 42 -2.29 -8.16 1.77
N GLY A 43 -3.49 -8.50 2.24
CA GLY A 43 -3.70 -9.53 3.24
C GLY A 43 -3.33 -9.11 4.67
N GLU A 44 -3.35 -7.81 4.96
CA GLU A 44 -3.09 -7.30 6.31
C GLU A 44 -4.16 -7.81 7.29
N GLN A 45 -3.72 -8.45 8.37
CA GLN A 45 -4.61 -8.77 9.49
C GLN A 45 -4.79 -7.50 10.33
N GLN A 46 -6.02 -7.25 10.74
CA GLN A 46 -6.35 -6.16 11.68
C GLN A 46 -5.53 -6.38 12.97
N GLY A 47 -4.41 -5.67 13.12
CA GLY A 47 -3.49 -5.81 14.25
C GLY A 47 -1.99 -5.86 13.92
N ASP A 48 -1.58 -5.92 12.66
CA ASP A 48 -0.15 -5.98 12.27
C ASP A 48 0.51 -4.60 12.01
N SER A 49 -0.28 -3.53 11.97
CA SER A 49 0.26 -2.17 11.94
C SER A 49 0.53 -1.72 13.38
N PRO A 50 1.74 -1.26 13.77
CA PRO A 50 1.88 -0.50 15.00
C PRO A 50 0.93 0.68 14.87
N ALA A 51 0.04 0.86 15.84
CA ALA A 51 -0.81 2.04 15.89
C ALA A 51 0.12 3.26 15.92
N GLU A 52 0.32 3.90 14.77
CA GLU A 52 0.86 5.25 14.72
C GLU A 52 -0.20 6.10 15.42
N ARG A 53 0.05 6.38 16.70
CA ARG A 53 -0.80 7.21 17.54
C ARG A 53 -0.98 8.53 16.81
N ASN A 54 -2.19 8.79 16.30
CA ASN A 54 -2.49 10.02 15.60
C ASN A 54 -2.28 11.17 16.62
N PRO A 55 -1.39 12.13 16.34
CA PRO A 55 -1.05 13.20 17.29
C PRO A 55 -2.21 14.17 17.59
N TRP A 56 -3.37 13.98 16.95
CA TRP A 56 -4.61 14.72 17.20
C TRP A 56 -5.67 13.91 17.96
N ASP A 57 -5.37 12.69 18.41
CA ASP A 57 -6.30 11.87 19.20
C ASP A 57 -6.33 12.29 20.70
N ASP A 58 -5.43 13.17 21.14
CA ASP A 58 -5.33 13.66 22.52
C ASP A 58 -5.97 15.08 22.72
N GLU A 59 -6.86 15.55 21.81
CA GLU A 59 -7.59 16.84 21.94
C GLU A 59 -9.08 16.68 22.29
#